data_AF-A0A7T4YH24-F1
#
_entry.id   AF-A0A7T4YH24-F1
#
_cell.length_a   1.000
_cell.length_b   1.000
_cell.length_c   1.000
_cell.angle_alpha   90.00
_cell.angle_beta   90.00
_cell.angle_gamma   90.00
#
_symmetry.space_group_name_H-M   'P 1'
#
loop_
_entity.id
_entity.type
_entity.pdbx_description
1 polymer ?
#
loop_
_entity_poly.entity_id
_entity_poly.type
_entity_poly.pdbx_seq_one_letter_code
_entity_poly.pdbx_strand_id
1 'polypeptide(L)'
;MKRLYTLALCAFCALLCATNPTNATIYNLPNDVYPVSLNDGDIINLNNGALLSVGFIASTNNTFNMYGGATNASMYFFENSTANIYQGQLLHSSYMRFYDQAVLNMNGGSLNTPFEFHDNTTFNLNGGTLNSNLSLADTSTAYINGGVIDAWLHASSNATLNVTDGTSSDAISNEGLLNFENANFLSIRSNTNGTSNIFSGIIGSLNTDHTSTTNLYGGHITGFISIRSNSTLNLHGGTRNRGINGLNNSTVNVHGTNFTIDGIPLINLSDTPTIITQRGGSILAGTYADGSNFTINLNSSVNGFEDYFVNTATLTVTLIPEPTTLILLTLTTLPLLTRRKHTTS
;
A
#
# COMPACT_ATOMS: atom_id res chain seq x y z
N MET A 1 20.36 -7.22 1.77
CA MET A 1 19.54 -6.62 0.70
C MET A 1 18.54 -5.55 1.21
N LYS A 2 18.77 -4.88 2.36
CA LYS A 2 17.91 -3.80 2.91
C LYS A 2 18.45 -2.37 2.65
N ARG A 3 19.18 -2.14 1.56
CA ARG A 3 19.89 -0.85 1.33
C ARG A 3 19.69 -0.20 -0.05
N LEU A 4 18.68 -0.59 -0.82
CA LEU A 4 18.40 0.06 -2.12
C LEU A 4 17.12 0.93 -2.17
N TYR A 5 16.27 0.94 -1.14
CA TYR A 5 15.02 1.73 -1.17
C TYR A 5 15.12 3.13 -0.55
N THR A 6 16.22 3.47 0.11
CA THR A 6 16.39 4.79 0.76
C THR A 6 16.79 5.91 -0.20
N LEU A 7 17.06 5.61 -1.49
CA LEU A 7 17.49 6.61 -2.48
C LEU A 7 16.37 7.17 -3.36
N ALA A 8 15.13 6.67 -3.24
CA ALA A 8 13.97 7.23 -3.95
C ALA A 8 13.26 8.37 -3.17
N LEU A 9 13.51 8.50 -1.86
CA LEU A 9 12.79 9.46 -1.01
C LEU A 9 13.46 10.84 -0.88
N CYS A 10 14.69 11.02 -1.36
CA CYS A 10 15.41 12.32 -1.31
C CYS A 10 15.41 13.09 -2.64
N ALA A 11 14.87 12.52 -3.72
CA ALA A 11 14.80 13.21 -5.02
C ALA A 11 13.52 14.05 -5.22
N PHE A 12 12.57 14.00 -4.28
CA PHE A 12 11.33 14.77 -4.35
C PHE A 12 11.41 16.18 -3.75
N CYS A 13 12.57 16.58 -3.24
CA CYS A 13 12.78 17.91 -2.64
C CYS A 13 13.30 18.96 -3.64
N ALA A 14 13.52 18.60 -4.91
CA ALA A 14 14.17 19.47 -5.89
C ALA A 14 13.50 19.39 -7.26
N LEU A 15 12.24 19.83 -7.40
CA LEU A 15 11.72 20.37 -8.66
C LEU A 15 10.37 21.13 -8.48
N LEU A 16 10.31 22.07 -7.54
CA LEU A 16 9.26 23.11 -7.52
C LEU A 16 9.92 24.48 -7.48
N CYS A 17 10.53 24.86 -8.60
CA CYS A 17 10.67 26.28 -8.90
C CYS A 17 9.31 26.73 -9.45
N ALA A 18 8.27 26.67 -8.61
CA ALA A 18 7.01 27.31 -8.90
C ALA A 18 7.33 28.80 -9.02
N THR A 19 7.22 29.36 -10.22
CA THR A 19 7.22 30.80 -10.39
C THR A 19 6.02 31.29 -9.59
N ASN A 20 6.26 31.86 -8.41
CA ASN A 20 5.20 32.52 -7.65
C ASN A 20 4.52 33.48 -8.63
N PRO A 21 3.23 33.28 -8.96
CA PRO A 21 2.53 34.20 -9.83
C PRO A 21 2.66 35.57 -9.20
N THR A 22 3.13 36.53 -10.00
CA THR A 22 3.67 37.80 -9.52
C THR A 22 2.64 38.72 -8.85
N ASN A 23 1.40 38.26 -8.64
CA ASN A 23 0.29 39.00 -8.03
C ASN A 23 -0.63 38.14 -7.13
N ALA A 24 -0.12 37.11 -6.45
CA ALA A 24 -0.94 36.34 -5.51
C ALA A 24 -1.48 37.20 -4.36
N THR A 25 -2.79 37.20 -4.15
CA THR A 25 -3.45 37.82 -3.00
C THR A 25 -3.54 36.81 -1.85
N ILE A 26 -3.27 37.26 -0.62
CA ILE A 26 -3.31 36.41 0.58
C ILE A 26 -4.52 36.81 1.44
N TYR A 27 -5.39 35.85 1.74
CA TYR A 27 -6.58 36.00 2.58
C TYR A 27 -6.41 35.23 3.89
N ASN A 28 -6.40 35.92 5.02
CA ASN A 28 -6.19 35.39 6.37
C ASN A 28 -7.50 35.39 7.16
N LEU A 29 -8.22 34.28 7.11
CA LEU A 29 -9.49 34.13 7.82
C LEU A 29 -9.24 33.86 9.32
N PRO A 30 -10.06 34.41 10.24
CA PRO A 30 -11.29 35.17 9.97
C PRO A 30 -11.09 36.70 9.85
N ASN A 31 -9.84 37.19 9.85
CA ASN A 31 -9.57 38.63 9.88
C ASN A 31 -9.86 39.33 8.55
N ASP A 32 -9.66 38.62 7.44
CA ASP A 32 -9.98 39.11 6.10
C ASP A 32 -11.38 38.70 5.67
N VAL A 33 -11.98 39.49 4.77
CA VAL A 33 -13.26 39.13 4.14
C VAL A 33 -13.02 37.97 3.16
N TYR A 34 -13.85 36.93 3.26
CA TYR A 34 -13.78 35.80 2.33
C TYR A 34 -13.95 36.28 0.88
N PRO A 35 -13.05 35.92 -0.04
CA PRO A 35 -13.16 36.36 -1.42
C PRO A 35 -14.35 35.71 -2.13
N VAL A 36 -15.02 36.46 -3.01
CA VAL A 36 -16.09 35.92 -3.86
C VAL A 36 -15.53 34.94 -4.91
N SER A 37 -14.30 35.18 -5.36
CA SER A 37 -13.56 34.36 -6.31
C SER A 37 -12.06 34.48 -6.06
N LEU A 38 -11.30 33.42 -6.35
CA LEU A 38 -9.83 33.44 -6.34
C LEU A 38 -9.29 33.69 -7.75
N ASN A 39 -8.22 34.47 -7.84
CA ASN A 39 -7.35 34.56 -9.01
C ASN A 39 -6.27 33.48 -8.95
N ASP A 40 -5.60 33.24 -10.07
CA ASP A 40 -4.44 32.35 -10.15
C ASP A 40 -3.40 32.65 -9.07
N GLY A 41 -3.06 31.61 -8.31
CA GLY A 41 -2.03 31.72 -7.28
C GLY A 41 -2.44 32.33 -5.95
N ASP A 42 -3.69 32.80 -5.81
CA ASP A 42 -4.17 33.32 -4.54
C ASP A 42 -4.07 32.27 -3.42
N ILE A 43 -3.89 32.76 -2.19
CA ILE A 43 -3.64 31.96 -1.00
C ILE A 43 -4.74 32.23 0.04
N ILE A 44 -5.39 31.18 0.54
CA ILE A 44 -6.27 31.26 1.72
C ILE A 44 -5.58 30.61 2.91
N ASN A 45 -5.45 31.36 4.00
CA ASN A 45 -5.03 30.88 5.32
C ASN A 45 -6.24 30.82 6.25
N LEU A 46 -6.68 29.61 6.58
CA LEU A 46 -7.71 29.35 7.60
C LEU A 46 -7.05 29.20 8.97
N ASN A 47 -7.12 30.26 9.78
CA ASN A 47 -6.54 30.29 11.11
C ASN A 47 -7.52 29.80 12.18
N ASN A 48 -7.05 29.68 13.42
CA ASN A 48 -7.89 29.28 14.54
C ASN A 48 -9.11 30.20 14.72
N GLY A 49 -10.27 29.60 15.01
CA GLY A 49 -11.54 30.32 15.14
C GLY A 49 -12.22 30.68 13.82
N ALA A 50 -11.56 30.52 12.67
CA ALA A 50 -12.22 30.68 11.38
C ALA A 50 -13.16 29.50 11.09
N LEU A 51 -14.32 29.82 10.49
CA LEU A 51 -15.24 28.84 9.92
C LEU A 51 -15.41 29.15 8.44
N LEU A 52 -15.01 28.22 7.58
CA LEU A 52 -15.33 28.27 6.16
C LEU A 52 -16.66 27.54 5.92
N SER A 53 -17.72 28.32 5.69
CA SER A 53 -19.08 27.79 5.51
C SER A 53 -19.63 27.84 4.10
N VAL A 54 -18.81 28.31 3.16
CA VAL A 54 -19.19 28.47 1.75
C VAL A 54 -18.25 27.60 0.93
N GLY A 55 -18.78 27.00 -0.15
CA GLY A 55 -18.01 26.16 -1.06
C GLY A 55 -16.71 26.85 -1.50
N PHE A 56 -15.64 26.07 -1.57
CA PHE A 56 -14.32 26.56 -1.96
C PHE A 56 -13.87 25.88 -3.25
N ILE A 57 -13.42 26.68 -4.21
CA ILE A 57 -12.88 26.20 -5.48
C ILE A 57 -11.50 26.85 -5.66
N ALA A 58 -10.46 26.04 -5.63
CA ALA A 58 -9.11 26.39 -6.01
C ALA A 58 -8.91 25.94 -7.46
N SER A 59 -8.78 26.91 -8.37
CA SER A 59 -8.51 26.67 -9.78
C SER A 59 -7.01 26.48 -9.97
N THR A 60 -6.32 27.39 -10.66
CA THR A 60 -4.92 27.21 -11.05
C THR A 60 -3.96 27.78 -10.01
N ASN A 61 -3.00 26.96 -9.58
CA ASN A 61 -1.91 27.32 -8.67
C ASN A 61 -2.34 27.90 -7.29
N ASN A 62 -3.62 27.82 -6.92
CA ASN A 62 -4.09 28.33 -5.64
C ASN A 62 -3.56 27.50 -4.47
N THR A 63 -3.37 28.15 -3.32
CA THR A 63 -2.96 27.47 -2.08
C THR A 63 -3.99 27.68 -0.97
N PHE A 64 -4.43 26.59 -0.35
CA PHE A 64 -5.24 26.60 0.87
C PHE A 64 -4.41 26.08 2.03
N ASN A 65 -4.25 26.87 3.10
CA ASN A 65 -3.56 26.46 4.32
C ASN A 65 -4.55 26.43 5.49
N MET A 66 -4.62 25.30 6.19
CA MET A 66 -5.41 25.13 7.41
C MET A 66 -4.49 25.02 8.62
N TYR A 67 -4.32 26.14 9.33
CA TYR A 67 -3.55 26.20 10.57
C TYR A 67 -4.41 25.92 11.81
N GLY A 68 -5.73 25.84 11.62
CA GLY A 68 -6.74 25.58 12.64
C GLY A 68 -8.14 25.81 12.08
N GLY A 69 -9.08 26.12 12.97
CA GLY A 69 -10.46 26.43 12.56
C GLY A 69 -11.21 25.20 12.04
N ALA A 70 -12.30 25.46 11.34
CA ALA A 70 -13.14 24.43 10.77
C ALA A 70 -13.69 24.80 9.39
N THR A 71 -14.07 23.79 8.62
CA THR A 71 -14.92 23.96 7.43
C THR A 71 -16.03 22.92 7.45
N ASN A 72 -17.19 23.34 6.99
CA ASN A 72 -18.33 22.47 6.69
C ASN A 72 -18.79 22.64 5.24
N ALA A 73 -17.92 23.20 4.40
CA ALA A 73 -18.15 23.40 2.97
C ALA A 73 -17.36 22.40 2.12
N SER A 74 -17.96 22.01 0.99
CA SER A 74 -17.25 21.23 -0.03
C SER A 74 -16.12 22.05 -0.65
N MET A 75 -14.99 21.38 -0.88
CA MET A 75 -13.79 21.99 -1.44
C MET A 75 -13.33 21.23 -2.68
N TYR A 76 -13.01 21.98 -3.73
CA TYR A 76 -12.55 21.45 -5.01
C TYR A 76 -11.20 22.07 -5.36
N PHE A 77 -10.24 21.24 -5.74
CA PHE A 77 -8.89 21.62 -6.10
C PHE A 77 -8.57 21.10 -7.49
N PHE A 78 -8.22 22.00 -8.41
CA PHE A 78 -7.91 21.69 -9.80
C PHE A 78 -6.44 22.00 -10.12
N GLU A 79 -6.00 21.57 -11.29
CA GLU A 79 -4.68 21.91 -11.86
C GLU A 79 -3.52 21.72 -10.87
N ASN A 80 -2.64 22.70 -10.66
CA ASN A 80 -1.53 22.60 -9.71
C ASN A 80 -1.85 23.22 -8.33
N SER A 81 -3.13 23.27 -7.94
CA SER A 81 -3.49 23.82 -6.63
C SER A 81 -3.04 22.91 -5.48
N THR A 82 -2.80 23.51 -4.32
CA THR A 82 -2.28 22.82 -3.14
C THR A 82 -3.14 23.10 -1.92
N ALA A 83 -3.51 22.06 -1.18
CA ALA A 83 -4.08 22.14 0.15
C ALA A 83 -3.05 21.67 1.19
N ASN A 84 -2.80 22.46 2.23
CA ASN A 84 -1.95 22.11 3.36
C ASN A 84 -2.76 22.13 4.65
N ILE A 85 -2.90 20.99 5.32
CA ILE A 85 -3.63 20.84 6.58
C ILE A 85 -2.64 20.54 7.69
N TYR A 86 -2.44 21.51 8.57
CA TYR A 86 -1.56 21.40 9.72
C TYR A 86 -2.35 21.05 10.99
N GLN A 87 -3.52 21.68 11.16
CA GLN A 87 -4.48 21.43 12.24
C GLN A 87 -5.90 21.75 11.74
N GLY A 88 -6.89 21.66 12.63
CA GLY A 88 -8.27 22.02 12.33
C GLY A 88 -9.19 20.81 12.12
N GLN A 89 -10.42 21.11 11.71
CA GLN A 89 -11.47 20.10 11.52
C GLN A 89 -12.20 20.30 10.19
N LEU A 90 -12.36 19.22 9.43
CA LEU A 90 -13.33 19.17 8.34
C LEU A 90 -14.55 18.40 8.83
N LEU A 91 -15.70 19.06 8.85
CA LEU A 91 -16.94 18.51 9.42
C LEU A 91 -17.69 17.62 8.40
N HIS A 92 -18.56 16.73 8.91
CA HIS A 92 -19.19 15.61 8.19
C HIS A 92 -20.10 15.93 6.99
N SER A 93 -20.30 17.20 6.63
CA SER A 93 -21.27 17.62 5.60
C SER A 93 -20.64 18.06 4.28
N SER A 94 -19.39 17.66 4.03
CA SER A 94 -18.59 18.17 2.91
C SER A 94 -18.00 17.03 2.08
N TYR A 95 -17.39 17.39 0.96
CA TYR A 95 -16.46 16.55 0.21
C TYR A 95 -15.21 17.37 -0.08
N MET A 96 -14.05 16.73 -0.09
CA MET A 96 -12.85 17.32 -0.67
C MET A 96 -12.48 16.55 -1.92
N ARG A 97 -12.45 17.24 -3.07
CA ARG A 97 -12.09 16.65 -4.36
C ARG A 97 -10.86 17.31 -4.94
N PHE A 98 -9.97 16.49 -5.47
CA PHE A 98 -8.75 16.89 -6.13
C PHE A 98 -8.76 16.34 -7.56
N TYR A 99 -8.36 17.17 -8.51
CA TYR A 99 -8.28 16.85 -9.94
C TYR A 99 -6.92 17.27 -10.51
N ASP A 100 -6.61 16.80 -11.72
CA ASP A 100 -5.40 17.10 -12.47
C ASP A 100 -4.09 16.79 -11.72
N GLN A 101 -3.35 17.81 -11.27
CA GLN A 101 -2.05 17.69 -10.57
C GLN A 101 -2.14 18.23 -9.14
N ALA A 102 -3.35 18.36 -8.60
CA ALA A 102 -3.56 19.00 -7.32
C ALA A 102 -2.99 18.15 -6.19
N VAL A 103 -2.53 18.83 -5.13
CA VAL A 103 -1.82 18.19 -4.02
C VAL A 103 -2.53 18.46 -2.70
N LEU A 104 -2.77 17.42 -1.91
CA LEU A 104 -3.11 17.54 -0.49
C LEU A 104 -1.92 17.12 0.37
N ASN A 105 -1.47 18.00 1.26
CA ASN A 105 -0.50 17.70 2.31
C ASN A 105 -1.21 17.78 3.67
N MET A 106 -1.20 16.70 4.44
CA MET A 106 -1.78 16.64 5.78
C MET A 106 -0.73 16.22 6.80
N ASN A 107 -0.47 17.10 7.77
CA ASN A 107 0.46 16.86 8.87
C ASN A 107 -0.24 16.74 10.23
N GLY A 108 -1.55 17.01 10.29
CA GLY A 108 -2.36 16.95 11.50
C GLY A 108 -3.82 17.28 11.22
N GLY A 109 -4.59 17.51 12.28
CA GLY A 109 -6.03 17.78 12.20
C GLY A 109 -6.90 16.51 12.19
N SER A 110 -8.22 16.71 12.14
CA SER A 110 -9.22 15.64 12.07
C SER A 110 -10.15 15.89 10.89
N LEU A 111 -10.17 14.96 9.94
CA LEU A 111 -10.94 15.09 8.72
C LEU A 111 -12.05 14.06 8.71
N ASN A 112 -13.30 14.55 8.76
CA ASN A 112 -14.49 13.72 8.85
C ASN A 112 -15.33 13.78 7.56
N THR A 113 -14.68 14.10 6.44
CA THR A 113 -15.30 14.27 5.11
C THR A 113 -14.71 13.25 4.15
N PRO A 114 -15.45 12.71 3.18
CA PRO A 114 -14.87 11.89 2.14
C PRO A 114 -13.87 12.68 1.29
N PHE A 115 -12.82 11.97 0.86
CA PHE A 115 -11.79 12.46 -0.04
C PHE A 115 -11.82 11.70 -1.34
N GLU A 116 -11.82 12.44 -2.44
CA GLU A 116 -11.74 11.86 -3.78
C GLU A 116 -10.58 12.52 -4.54
N PHE A 117 -9.69 11.69 -5.06
CA PHE A 117 -8.52 12.07 -5.83
C PHE A 117 -8.65 11.46 -7.22
N HIS A 118 -8.60 12.30 -8.24
CA HIS A 118 -8.71 11.91 -9.65
C HIS A 118 -7.44 12.31 -10.42
N ASP A 119 -7.30 11.85 -11.65
CA ASP A 119 -6.17 12.17 -12.54
C ASP A 119 -4.78 11.94 -11.91
N ASN A 120 -3.84 12.89 -12.03
CA ASN A 120 -2.45 12.80 -11.54
C ASN A 120 -2.26 13.47 -10.16
N THR A 121 -3.29 13.46 -9.32
CA THR A 121 -3.25 14.12 -8.01
C THR A 121 -2.37 13.38 -7.01
N THR A 122 -1.88 14.12 -6.00
CA THR A 122 -1.04 13.56 -4.93
C THR A 122 -1.61 13.84 -3.56
N PHE A 123 -1.69 12.83 -2.71
CA PHE A 123 -2.03 12.97 -1.29
C PHE A 123 -0.87 12.54 -0.39
N ASN A 124 -0.40 13.42 0.49
CA ASN A 124 0.62 13.13 1.49
C ASN A 124 0.01 13.23 2.89
N LEU A 125 -0.02 12.13 3.63
CA LEU A 125 -0.45 12.07 5.03
C LEU A 125 0.74 11.72 5.93
N ASN A 126 1.19 12.66 6.76
CA ASN A 126 2.25 12.44 7.74
C ASN A 126 1.73 12.41 9.19
N GLY A 127 0.44 12.72 9.41
CA GLY A 127 -0.16 12.73 10.74
C GLY A 127 -1.61 13.21 10.76
N GLY A 128 -2.25 13.09 11.92
CA GLY A 128 -3.67 13.42 12.11
C GLY A 128 -4.59 12.21 11.95
N THR A 129 -5.89 12.50 11.79
CA THR A 129 -6.93 11.48 11.74
C THR A 129 -7.85 11.69 10.54
N LEU A 130 -8.01 10.64 9.73
CA LEU A 130 -9.06 10.56 8.70
C LEU A 130 -10.16 9.64 9.23
N ASN A 131 -11.33 10.17 9.54
CA ASN A 131 -12.50 9.39 9.97
C ASN A 131 -13.49 9.15 8.83
N SER A 132 -13.03 9.25 7.59
CA SER A 132 -13.87 9.12 6.42
C SER A 132 -13.07 8.57 5.23
N ASN A 133 -13.80 8.04 4.25
CA ASN A 133 -13.25 7.28 3.15
C ASN A 133 -12.27 8.11 2.32
N LEU A 134 -11.17 7.47 1.94
CA LEU A 134 -10.21 7.96 0.96
C LEU A 134 -10.36 7.15 -0.33
N SER A 135 -10.74 7.81 -1.42
CA SER A 135 -10.82 7.20 -2.74
C SER A 135 -9.80 7.83 -3.68
N LEU A 136 -8.98 6.98 -4.28
CA LEU A 136 -8.03 7.32 -5.33
C LEU A 136 -8.50 6.68 -6.64
N ALA A 137 -8.53 7.46 -7.70
CA ALA A 137 -8.87 7.05 -9.05
C ALA A 137 -7.77 7.44 -10.04
N ASP A 138 -7.85 6.92 -11.26
CA ASP A 138 -6.92 7.18 -12.36
C ASP A 138 -5.44 6.97 -11.96
N THR A 139 -4.56 7.91 -12.24
CA THR A 139 -3.13 7.83 -11.94
C THR A 139 -2.76 8.49 -10.61
N SER A 140 -3.74 8.74 -9.74
CA SER A 140 -3.52 9.45 -8.48
C SER A 140 -2.71 8.60 -7.51
N THR A 141 -1.94 9.28 -6.67
CA THR A 141 -1.03 8.62 -5.72
C THR A 141 -1.21 9.16 -4.32
N ALA A 142 -1.32 8.26 -3.33
CA ALA A 142 -1.25 8.63 -1.93
C ALA A 142 -0.03 8.02 -1.23
N TYR A 143 0.56 8.80 -0.34
CA TYR A 143 1.63 8.44 0.57
C TYR A 143 1.16 8.66 2.00
N ILE A 144 0.99 7.58 2.76
CA ILE A 144 0.61 7.61 4.17
C ILE A 144 1.80 7.16 5.00
N ASN A 145 2.38 8.08 5.75
CA ASN A 145 3.56 7.88 6.60
C ASN A 145 3.18 7.94 8.10
N GLY A 146 2.05 7.31 8.47
CA GLY A 146 1.48 7.36 9.81
C GLY A 146 0.05 7.93 9.88
N GLY A 147 -0.36 8.36 11.08
CA GLY A 147 -1.73 8.78 11.36
C GLY A 147 -2.70 7.62 11.60
N VAL A 148 -3.97 7.97 11.81
CA VAL A 148 -5.07 7.02 12.00
C VAL A 148 -6.09 7.25 10.90
N ILE A 149 -6.42 6.18 10.18
CA ILE A 149 -7.44 6.20 9.13
C ILE A 149 -8.58 5.28 9.60
N ASP A 150 -9.54 5.84 10.31
CA ASP A 150 -10.73 5.12 10.74
C ASP A 150 -11.77 5.06 9.61
N ALA A 151 -11.34 4.56 8.45
CA ALA A 151 -12.14 4.52 7.24
C ALA A 151 -11.59 3.54 6.20
N TRP A 152 -12.28 3.46 5.06
CA TRP A 152 -11.83 2.66 3.93
C TRP A 152 -10.85 3.44 3.06
N LEU A 153 -9.76 2.75 2.70
CA LEU A 153 -8.84 3.16 1.66
C LEU A 153 -9.19 2.44 0.38
N HIS A 154 -9.47 3.18 -0.68
CA HIS A 154 -9.83 2.60 -1.97
C HIS A 154 -8.91 3.16 -3.06
N ALA A 155 -8.13 2.30 -3.70
CA ALA A 155 -7.36 2.64 -4.89
C ALA A 155 -8.00 1.97 -6.12
N SER A 156 -8.33 2.79 -7.12
CA SER A 156 -8.98 2.33 -8.34
C SER A 156 -8.31 2.84 -9.61
N SER A 157 -8.54 2.17 -10.74
CA SER A 157 -8.21 2.68 -12.08
C SER A 157 -6.74 3.06 -12.29
N ASN A 158 -5.81 2.21 -11.81
CA ASN A 158 -4.34 2.41 -11.78
C ASN A 158 -3.81 3.32 -10.66
N ALA A 159 -4.66 3.75 -9.72
CA ALA A 159 -4.21 4.58 -8.62
C ALA A 159 -3.28 3.79 -7.69
N THR A 160 -2.35 4.51 -7.05
CA THR A 160 -1.35 3.91 -6.17
C THR A 160 -1.50 4.41 -4.73
N LEU A 161 -1.64 3.48 -3.79
CA LEU A 161 -1.64 3.74 -2.36
C LEU A 161 -0.37 3.17 -1.73
N ASN A 162 0.47 4.04 -1.18
CA ASN A 162 1.66 3.65 -0.43
C ASN A 162 1.45 3.97 1.05
N VAL A 163 1.54 2.96 1.92
CA VAL A 163 1.37 3.11 3.37
C VAL A 163 2.62 2.59 4.07
N THR A 164 3.33 3.51 4.72
CA THR A 164 4.45 3.24 5.62
C THR A 164 4.02 3.65 7.01
N ASP A 165 3.88 2.70 7.93
CA ASP A 165 3.30 2.95 9.26
C ASP A 165 1.83 3.42 9.22
N GLY A 166 1.19 3.41 10.39
CA GLY A 166 -0.20 3.84 10.56
C GLY A 166 -1.18 2.68 10.73
N THR A 167 -2.44 3.06 10.98
CA THR A 167 -3.53 2.11 11.23
C THR A 167 -4.72 2.45 10.35
N SER A 168 -5.33 1.45 9.74
CA SER A 168 -6.59 1.61 9.02
C SER A 168 -7.53 0.43 9.23
N SER A 169 -8.83 0.65 9.04
CA SER A 169 -9.81 -0.44 9.02
C SER A 169 -9.57 -1.32 7.79
N ASP A 170 -9.77 -0.77 6.61
CA ASP A 170 -9.81 -1.55 5.38
C ASP A 170 -9.03 -0.86 4.26
N ALA A 171 -8.38 -1.67 3.42
CA ALA A 171 -7.86 -1.23 2.13
C ALA A 171 -8.37 -2.13 1.00
N ILE A 172 -8.78 -1.51 -0.11
CA ILE A 172 -9.32 -2.18 -1.28
C ILE A 172 -8.61 -1.67 -2.54
N SER A 173 -8.17 -2.59 -3.40
CA SER A 173 -7.72 -2.26 -4.76
C SER A 173 -8.64 -2.82 -5.83
N ASN A 174 -9.14 -1.96 -6.70
CA ASN A 174 -9.88 -2.31 -7.91
C ASN A 174 -9.12 -1.75 -9.12
N GLU A 175 -8.26 -2.55 -9.75
CA GLU A 175 -7.31 -2.08 -10.79
C GLU A 175 -6.21 -1.14 -10.25
N GLY A 176 -6.19 -0.88 -8.94
CA GLY A 176 -5.16 -0.09 -8.26
C GLY A 176 -4.01 -0.94 -7.70
N LEU A 177 -2.98 -0.25 -7.22
CA LEU A 177 -1.81 -0.82 -6.55
C LEU A 177 -1.76 -0.37 -5.09
N LEU A 178 -1.70 -1.32 -4.15
CA LEU A 178 -1.50 -1.06 -2.73
C LEU A 178 -0.12 -1.57 -2.31
N ASN A 179 0.65 -0.73 -1.62
CA ASN A 179 1.94 -1.09 -1.04
C ASN A 179 1.91 -0.81 0.46
N PHE A 180 2.19 -1.83 1.27
CA PHE A 180 2.12 -1.76 2.72
C PHE A 180 3.44 -2.14 3.38
N GLU A 181 3.99 -1.24 4.19
CA GLU A 181 5.16 -1.46 5.02
C GLU A 181 4.87 -1.02 6.46
N ASN A 182 5.05 -1.93 7.41
CA ASN A 182 4.85 -1.70 8.85
C ASN A 182 3.49 -1.11 9.25
N ALA A 183 2.47 -1.32 8.42
CA ALA A 183 1.13 -0.78 8.65
C ALA A 183 0.19 -1.83 9.25
N ASN A 184 -0.79 -1.36 10.03
CA ASN A 184 -1.78 -2.23 10.66
C ASN A 184 -3.16 -2.06 10.02
N PHE A 185 -3.73 -3.15 9.52
CA PHE A 185 -5.04 -3.16 8.87
C PHE A 185 -5.96 -4.18 9.51
N LEU A 186 -7.26 -3.89 9.64
CA LEU A 186 -8.24 -4.93 9.95
C LEU A 186 -8.47 -5.84 8.74
N SER A 187 -8.41 -5.30 7.53
CA SER A 187 -8.59 -6.10 6.31
C SER A 187 -7.95 -5.46 5.09
N ILE A 188 -7.37 -6.30 4.25
CA ILE A 188 -6.90 -5.93 2.91
C ILE A 188 -7.65 -6.79 1.91
N ARG A 189 -8.16 -6.14 0.85
CA ARG A 189 -8.85 -6.78 -0.25
C ARG A 189 -8.25 -6.35 -1.59
N SER A 190 -7.49 -7.25 -2.20
CA SER A 190 -7.23 -7.17 -3.64
C SER A 190 -8.47 -7.66 -4.37
N ASN A 191 -9.11 -6.81 -5.17
CA ASN A 191 -10.29 -7.13 -5.95
C ASN A 191 -10.00 -6.90 -7.44
N THR A 192 -11.00 -6.86 -8.33
CA THR A 192 -10.88 -6.82 -9.80
C THR A 192 -9.56 -6.24 -10.33
N ASN A 193 -8.65 -7.09 -10.82
CA ASN A 193 -7.33 -6.74 -11.38
C ASN A 193 -6.40 -5.88 -10.48
N GLY A 194 -6.76 -5.70 -9.21
CA GLY A 194 -5.96 -4.97 -8.23
C GLY A 194 -4.76 -5.78 -7.76
N THR A 195 -3.75 -5.06 -7.27
CA THR A 195 -2.53 -5.66 -6.72
C THR A 195 -2.28 -5.14 -5.31
N SER A 196 -2.03 -6.04 -4.36
CA SER A 196 -1.53 -5.68 -3.03
C SER A 196 -0.15 -6.27 -2.77
N ASN A 197 0.80 -5.43 -2.37
CA ASN A 197 2.13 -5.81 -1.91
C ASN A 197 2.25 -5.55 -0.41
N ILE A 198 2.55 -6.59 0.36
CA ILE A 198 2.57 -6.56 1.82
C ILE A 198 3.98 -6.93 2.28
N PHE A 199 4.75 -5.94 2.72
CA PHE A 199 6.15 -6.12 3.13
C PHE A 199 6.29 -6.45 4.62
N SER A 200 5.47 -5.84 5.47
CA SER A 200 5.43 -6.07 6.91
C SER A 200 4.16 -5.45 7.52
N GLY A 201 3.96 -5.62 8.84
CA GLY A 201 2.79 -5.10 9.56
C GLY A 201 1.88 -6.19 10.11
N ILE A 202 0.73 -5.81 10.64
CA ILE A 202 -0.30 -6.71 11.17
C ILE A 202 -1.58 -6.55 10.38
N ILE A 203 -2.11 -7.64 9.84
CA ILE A 203 -3.34 -7.63 9.05
C ILE A 203 -4.36 -8.54 9.71
N GLY A 204 -5.59 -8.05 9.86
CA GLY A 204 -6.73 -8.81 10.34
C GLY A 204 -7.10 -9.92 9.36
N SER A 205 -7.53 -9.59 8.16
CA SER A 205 -7.82 -10.59 7.12
C SER A 205 -7.32 -10.16 5.74
N LEU A 206 -7.06 -11.15 4.89
CA LEU A 206 -6.53 -10.93 3.56
C LEU A 206 -7.43 -11.60 2.52
N ASN A 207 -8.00 -10.82 1.61
CA ASN A 207 -8.89 -11.31 0.56
C ASN A 207 -8.29 -10.96 -0.81
N THR A 208 -8.27 -11.94 -1.71
CA THR A 208 -7.74 -11.79 -3.07
C THR A 208 -8.78 -12.36 -4.03
N ASP A 209 -9.56 -11.46 -4.63
CA ASP A 209 -10.76 -11.76 -5.41
C ASP A 209 -10.66 -11.21 -6.85
N HIS A 210 -11.41 -11.81 -7.78
CA HIS A 210 -11.58 -11.38 -9.19
C HIS A 210 -10.27 -11.02 -9.93
N THR A 211 -9.53 -12.03 -10.39
CA THR A 211 -8.31 -11.85 -11.23
C THR A 211 -7.25 -10.92 -10.62
N SER A 212 -7.23 -10.81 -9.29
CA SER A 212 -6.29 -9.95 -8.57
C SER A 212 -5.01 -10.69 -8.17
N THR A 213 -4.02 -9.92 -7.72
CA THR A 213 -2.77 -10.47 -7.21
C THR A 213 -2.46 -9.91 -5.83
N THR A 214 -2.05 -10.78 -4.92
CA THR A 214 -1.52 -10.37 -3.62
C THR A 214 -0.14 -10.99 -3.42
N ASN A 215 0.83 -10.17 -3.06
CA ASN A 215 2.20 -10.57 -2.75
C ASN A 215 2.46 -10.35 -1.26
N LEU A 216 2.68 -11.43 -0.52
CA LEU A 216 2.99 -11.39 0.92
C LEU A 216 4.48 -11.67 1.12
N TYR A 217 5.26 -10.63 1.40
CA TYR A 217 6.70 -10.73 1.66
C TYR A 217 7.05 -10.88 3.14
N GLY A 218 6.15 -10.50 4.04
CA GLY A 218 6.35 -10.54 5.47
C GLY A 218 5.11 -10.12 6.25
N GLY A 219 5.27 -9.87 7.55
CA GLY A 219 4.18 -9.43 8.44
C GLY A 219 3.45 -10.57 9.16
N HIS A 220 2.33 -10.24 9.79
CA HIS A 220 1.54 -11.16 10.59
C HIS A 220 0.05 -11.07 10.22
N ILE A 221 -0.51 -12.17 9.70
CA ILE A 221 -1.94 -12.28 9.39
C ILE A 221 -2.68 -12.93 10.58
N THR A 222 -3.50 -12.16 11.28
CA THR A 222 -4.20 -12.63 12.49
C THR A 222 -5.46 -13.44 12.19
N GLY A 223 -6.06 -13.25 11.03
CA GLY A 223 -7.28 -13.90 10.57
C GLY A 223 -7.08 -14.74 9.31
N PHE A 224 -8.15 -14.93 8.54
CA PHE A 224 -8.14 -15.79 7.37
C PHE A 224 -7.48 -15.11 6.16
N ILE A 225 -6.87 -15.96 5.32
CA ILE A 225 -6.46 -15.61 3.97
C ILE A 225 -7.41 -16.31 3.00
N SER A 226 -8.07 -15.57 2.11
CA SER A 226 -9.02 -16.13 1.14
C SER A 226 -8.66 -15.71 -0.28
N ILE A 227 -8.58 -16.68 -1.19
CA ILE A 227 -8.24 -16.45 -2.60
C ILE A 227 -9.36 -17.03 -3.47
N ARG A 228 -9.92 -16.24 -4.38
CA ARG A 228 -11.09 -16.61 -5.19
C ARG A 228 -10.93 -16.20 -6.65
N SER A 229 -11.77 -16.76 -7.52
CA SER A 229 -12.09 -16.19 -8.84
C SER A 229 -10.87 -15.88 -9.72
N ASN A 230 -10.04 -16.90 -10.00
CA ASN A 230 -8.84 -16.79 -10.84
C ASN A 230 -7.76 -15.83 -10.28
N SER A 231 -7.79 -15.54 -8.98
CA SER A 231 -6.80 -14.65 -8.37
C SER A 231 -5.59 -15.42 -7.85
N THR A 232 -4.49 -14.71 -7.64
CA THR A 232 -3.20 -15.27 -7.27
C THR A 232 -2.71 -14.71 -5.95
N LEU A 233 -2.30 -15.58 -5.03
CA LEU A 233 -1.55 -15.22 -3.83
C LEU A 233 -0.12 -15.77 -3.94
N ASN A 234 0.88 -14.88 -3.85
CA ASN A 234 2.29 -15.24 -3.78
C ASN A 234 2.80 -15.08 -2.35
N LEU A 235 3.21 -16.17 -1.73
CA LEU A 235 3.72 -16.24 -0.37
C LEU A 235 5.25 -16.31 -0.40
N HIS A 236 5.91 -15.24 0.02
CA HIS A 236 7.37 -15.15 0.15
C HIS A 236 7.84 -15.09 1.61
N GLY A 237 6.92 -14.88 2.56
CA GLY A 237 7.27 -14.72 3.97
C GLY A 237 6.10 -14.46 4.90
N GLY A 238 6.41 -14.14 6.14
CA GLY A 238 5.47 -13.76 7.18
C GLY A 238 4.93 -14.92 8.02
N THR A 239 3.99 -14.60 8.90
CA THR A 239 3.34 -15.55 9.81
C THR A 239 1.83 -15.39 9.77
N ARG A 240 1.10 -16.43 10.19
CA ARG A 240 -0.36 -16.45 10.19
C ARG A 240 -0.91 -17.24 11.37
N ASN A 241 -2.09 -16.83 11.87
CA ASN A 241 -2.79 -17.52 12.96
C ASN A 241 -3.90 -18.46 12.46
N ARG A 242 -4.39 -18.27 11.23
CA ARG A 242 -5.46 -19.08 10.65
C ARG A 242 -5.13 -19.59 9.25
N GLY A 243 -6.01 -20.46 8.76
CA GLY A 243 -5.93 -21.13 7.47
C GLY A 243 -5.92 -20.20 6.26
N ILE A 244 -5.36 -20.73 5.18
CA ILE A 244 -5.45 -20.27 3.80
C ILE A 244 -6.60 -21.02 3.13
N ASN A 245 -7.53 -20.26 2.56
CA ASN A 245 -8.66 -20.77 1.80
C ASN A 245 -8.42 -20.53 0.31
N GLY A 246 -7.88 -21.54 -0.38
CA GLY A 246 -7.81 -21.57 -1.84
C GLY A 246 -9.15 -22.01 -2.41
N LEU A 247 -9.92 -21.08 -2.97
CA LEU A 247 -11.25 -21.33 -3.53
C LEU A 247 -11.20 -21.43 -5.06
N ASN A 248 -12.36 -21.49 -5.70
CA ASN A 248 -12.49 -21.89 -7.11
C ASN A 248 -11.52 -21.16 -8.04
N ASN A 249 -10.73 -21.94 -8.79
CA ASN A 249 -9.76 -21.50 -9.78
C ASN A 249 -8.67 -20.54 -9.26
N SER A 250 -8.51 -20.40 -7.93
CA SER A 250 -7.44 -19.60 -7.35
C SER A 250 -6.09 -20.28 -7.49
N THR A 251 -5.02 -19.49 -7.41
CA THR A 251 -3.64 -19.98 -7.34
C THR A 251 -2.97 -19.47 -6.08
N VAL A 252 -2.33 -20.37 -5.33
CA VAL A 252 -1.44 -20.05 -4.22
C VAL A 252 -0.04 -20.53 -4.60
N ASN A 253 0.92 -19.61 -4.64
CA ASN A 253 2.32 -19.91 -4.92
C ASN A 253 3.15 -19.72 -3.65
N VAL A 254 3.90 -20.73 -3.27
CA VAL A 254 4.80 -20.65 -2.11
C VAL A 254 6.24 -20.58 -2.59
N HIS A 255 6.95 -19.53 -2.20
CA HIS A 255 8.35 -19.29 -2.55
C HIS A 255 9.24 -19.51 -1.33
N GLY A 256 10.23 -20.39 -1.46
CA GLY A 256 11.02 -20.80 -0.30
C GLY A 256 12.02 -21.93 -0.57
N THR A 257 12.40 -22.62 0.50
CA THR A 257 13.35 -23.75 0.53
C THR A 257 12.88 -24.85 1.47
N ASN A 258 13.58 -25.98 1.45
CA ASN A 258 13.38 -27.10 2.39
C ASN A 258 11.94 -27.62 2.46
N PHE A 259 11.27 -27.68 1.30
CA PHE A 259 9.90 -28.14 1.22
C PHE A 259 9.79 -29.64 1.55
N THR A 260 8.82 -29.98 2.40
CA THR A 260 8.49 -31.36 2.78
C THR A 260 6.98 -31.58 2.73
N ILE A 261 6.56 -32.81 2.43
CA ILE A 261 5.18 -33.27 2.63
C ILE A 261 5.21 -34.40 3.64
N ASP A 262 4.49 -34.23 4.75
CA ASP A 262 4.47 -35.19 5.86
C ASP A 262 5.88 -35.55 6.36
N GLY A 263 6.77 -34.55 6.38
CA GLY A 263 8.18 -34.67 6.77
C GLY A 263 9.10 -35.29 5.71
N ILE A 264 8.56 -35.73 4.57
CA ILE A 264 9.35 -36.28 3.45
C ILE A 264 9.78 -35.13 2.53
N PRO A 265 11.08 -34.93 2.28
CA PRO A 265 11.57 -33.87 1.39
C PRO A 265 11.04 -33.98 -0.05
N LEU A 266 10.63 -32.85 -0.61
CA LEU A 266 10.38 -32.73 -2.04
C LEU A 266 11.71 -32.61 -2.78
N ILE A 267 11.98 -33.57 -3.66
CA ILE A 267 13.22 -33.63 -4.46
C ILE A 267 12.99 -33.07 -5.87
N ASN A 268 14.08 -32.71 -6.55
CA ASN A 268 14.08 -32.20 -7.93
C ASN A 268 13.27 -30.91 -8.13
N LEU A 269 13.14 -30.09 -7.09
CA LEU A 269 12.58 -28.75 -7.23
C LEU A 269 13.56 -27.83 -7.96
N SER A 270 13.03 -26.93 -8.77
CA SER A 270 13.76 -25.90 -9.50
C SER A 270 13.14 -24.51 -9.25
N ASP A 271 13.64 -23.51 -9.97
CA ASP A 271 13.08 -22.15 -10.03
C ASP A 271 11.75 -22.07 -10.80
N THR A 272 11.28 -23.18 -11.37
CA THR A 272 9.95 -23.25 -12.00
C THR A 272 8.90 -23.79 -11.03
N PRO A 273 7.66 -23.25 -11.04
CA PRO A 273 6.60 -23.72 -10.15
C PRO A 273 6.30 -25.22 -10.27
N THR A 274 6.33 -25.92 -9.15
CA THR A 274 5.94 -27.33 -9.03
C THR A 274 4.56 -27.43 -8.38
N ILE A 275 3.60 -28.06 -9.07
CA ILE A 275 2.23 -28.22 -8.56
C ILE A 275 2.19 -29.29 -7.46
N ILE A 276 1.57 -28.95 -6.33
CA ILE A 276 1.32 -29.88 -5.22
C ILE A 276 -0.07 -30.49 -5.40
N THR A 277 -0.13 -31.79 -5.69
CA THR A 277 -1.38 -32.53 -5.95
C THR A 277 -1.88 -33.30 -4.72
N GLN A 278 -1.04 -33.47 -3.70
CA GLN A 278 -1.39 -34.16 -2.45
C GLN A 278 -2.50 -33.39 -1.72
N ARG A 279 -3.46 -34.13 -1.18
CA ARG A 279 -4.62 -33.62 -0.42
C ARG A 279 -4.98 -34.65 0.66
N GLY A 280 -5.95 -34.34 1.50
CA GLY A 280 -6.49 -35.25 2.52
C GLY A 280 -5.81 -35.13 3.87
N GLY A 281 -5.37 -33.91 4.23
CA GLY A 281 -4.80 -33.62 5.54
C GLY A 281 -3.28 -33.78 5.64
N SER A 282 -2.60 -34.14 4.54
CA SER A 282 -1.14 -34.03 4.46
C SER A 282 -0.65 -32.63 4.81
N ILE A 283 0.56 -32.53 5.35
CA ILE A 283 1.14 -31.27 5.78
C ILE A 283 2.27 -30.89 4.83
N LEU A 284 2.09 -29.79 4.10
CA LEU A 284 3.19 -29.13 3.39
C LEU A 284 3.91 -28.21 4.37
N ALA A 285 5.22 -28.39 4.54
CA ALA A 285 6.04 -27.55 5.40
C ALA A 285 7.32 -27.11 4.69
N GLY A 286 7.93 -26.02 5.17
CA GLY A 286 9.21 -25.55 4.65
C GLY A 286 9.62 -24.22 5.27
N THR A 287 10.53 -23.54 4.61
CA THR A 287 11.01 -22.21 4.98
C THR A 287 10.71 -21.24 3.84
N TYR A 288 9.97 -20.17 4.11
CA TYR A 288 9.69 -19.11 3.13
C TYR A 288 10.98 -18.38 2.70
N ALA A 289 10.90 -17.59 1.64
CA ALA A 289 12.04 -16.83 1.10
C ALA A 289 12.59 -15.77 2.08
N ASP A 290 11.80 -15.31 3.05
CA ASP A 290 12.23 -14.41 4.13
C ASP A 290 12.95 -15.14 5.29
N GLY A 291 13.03 -16.49 5.25
CA GLY A 291 13.65 -17.33 6.27
C GLY A 291 12.70 -17.79 7.39
N SER A 292 11.44 -17.37 7.39
CA SER A 292 10.45 -17.86 8.36
C SER A 292 9.92 -19.25 7.99
N ASN A 293 9.62 -20.07 8.99
CA ASN A 293 9.09 -21.41 8.77
C ASN A 293 7.57 -21.37 8.57
N PHE A 294 7.05 -22.34 7.82
CA PHE A 294 5.62 -22.49 7.63
C PHE A 294 5.16 -23.94 7.59
N THR A 295 3.87 -24.12 7.84
CA THR A 295 3.11 -25.35 7.66
C THR A 295 1.78 -25.01 6.98
N ILE A 296 1.31 -25.85 6.07
CA ILE A 296 0.02 -25.73 5.37
C ILE A 296 -0.65 -27.11 5.38
N ASN A 297 -1.86 -27.20 5.97
CA ASN A 297 -2.66 -28.42 5.91
C ASN A 297 -3.34 -28.55 4.53
N LEU A 298 -3.14 -29.66 3.85
CA LEU A 298 -3.65 -29.89 2.50
C LEU A 298 -5.06 -30.51 2.56
N ASN A 299 -5.99 -29.84 3.25
CA ASN A 299 -7.38 -30.31 3.36
C ASN A 299 -8.17 -30.04 2.08
N SER A 300 -9.01 -31.00 1.70
CA SER A 300 -9.97 -30.90 0.59
C SER A 300 -11.40 -30.62 1.06
N SER A 301 -11.61 -30.50 2.37
CA SER A 301 -12.88 -30.12 3.00
C SER A 301 -12.63 -29.06 4.07
N VAL A 302 -13.64 -28.24 4.34
CA VAL A 302 -13.56 -27.21 5.38
C VAL A 302 -13.50 -27.88 6.76
N ASN A 303 -12.46 -27.56 7.53
CA ASN A 303 -12.29 -28.04 8.90
C ASN A 303 -11.98 -26.86 9.85
N GLY A 304 -13.01 -26.14 10.27
CA GLY A 304 -12.88 -25.03 11.22
C GLY A 304 -12.00 -23.89 10.71
N PHE A 305 -10.89 -23.64 11.38
CA PHE A 305 -9.94 -22.55 11.09
C PHE A 305 -8.69 -23.02 10.31
N GLU A 306 -8.65 -24.28 9.88
CA GLU A 306 -7.52 -24.85 9.16
C GLU A 306 -7.45 -24.40 7.70
N ASP A 307 -6.33 -24.69 7.06
CA ASP A 307 -6.15 -24.52 5.61
C ASP A 307 -7.13 -25.39 4.83
N TYR A 308 -7.59 -24.88 3.68
CA TYR A 308 -8.57 -25.53 2.82
C TYR A 308 -8.35 -25.16 1.35
N PHE A 309 -8.33 -26.17 0.48
CA PHE A 309 -8.18 -25.99 -0.95
C PHE A 309 -9.26 -26.78 -1.68
N VAL A 310 -10.13 -26.10 -2.44
CA VAL A 310 -11.06 -26.78 -3.37
C VAL A 310 -10.26 -27.49 -4.47
N ASN A 311 -10.86 -28.51 -5.09
CA ASN A 311 -10.19 -29.30 -6.14
C ASN A 311 -9.75 -28.47 -7.36
N THR A 312 -10.36 -27.31 -7.60
CA THR A 312 -10.01 -26.40 -8.68
C THR A 312 -8.99 -25.33 -8.28
N ALA A 313 -8.59 -25.25 -7.00
CA ALA A 313 -7.52 -24.38 -6.55
C ALA A 313 -6.16 -25.03 -6.82
N THR A 314 -5.22 -24.24 -7.33
CA THR A 314 -3.85 -24.67 -7.60
C THR A 314 -2.95 -24.21 -6.46
N LEU A 315 -2.18 -25.13 -5.90
CA LEU A 315 -1.10 -24.83 -4.96
C LEU A 315 0.21 -25.22 -5.62
N THR A 316 1.17 -24.29 -5.66
CA THR A 316 2.51 -24.54 -6.17
C THR A 316 3.57 -24.20 -5.13
N VAL A 317 4.73 -24.82 -5.28
CA VAL A 317 5.98 -24.42 -4.61
C VAL A 317 7.01 -24.02 -5.66
N THR A 318 7.84 -23.03 -5.35
CA THR A 318 8.96 -22.61 -6.19
C THR A 318 10.20 -22.47 -5.32
N LEU A 319 11.28 -23.13 -5.71
CA LEU A 319 12.54 -23.07 -4.98
C LEU A 319 13.20 -21.70 -5.21
N ILE A 320 13.40 -20.95 -4.14
CA ILE A 320 14.22 -19.73 -4.15
C ILE A 320 15.59 -20.12 -3.57
N PRO A 321 16.67 -20.15 -4.37
CA PRO A 321 18.00 -20.46 -3.85
C PRO A 321 18.37 -19.49 -2.72
N GLU A 322 18.97 -20.00 -1.64
CA GLU A 322 19.39 -19.12 -0.56
C GLU A 322 20.37 -18.04 -1.08
N PRO A 323 20.12 -16.74 -0.83
CA PRO A 323 20.93 -15.66 -1.38
C PRO A 323 22.39 -15.72 -0.91
N THR A 324 22.64 -16.33 0.26
CA THR A 324 23.97 -16.62 0.80
C THR A 324 24.78 -17.51 -0.13
N THR A 325 24.17 -18.47 -0.83
CA THR A 325 24.92 -19.40 -1.70
C THR A 325 25.63 -18.65 -2.82
N LEU A 326 24.96 -17.68 -3.46
CA LEU A 326 25.54 -16.86 -4.53
C LEU A 326 26.62 -15.90 -4.01
N ILE A 327 26.40 -15.30 -2.85
CA ILE A 327 27.40 -14.41 -2.22
C ILE A 327 28.62 -15.21 -1.77
N LEU A 328 28.44 -16.41 -1.20
CA LEU A 328 29.55 -17.27 -0.82
C LEU A 328 30.34 -17.75 -2.04
N LEU A 329 29.65 -18.10 -3.13
CA LEU A 329 30.29 -18.53 -4.38
C LEU A 329 31.12 -17.39 -5.02
N THR A 330 30.59 -16.17 -5.03
CA THR A 330 31.31 -15.00 -5.56
C THR A 330 32.48 -14.60 -4.66
N LEU A 331 32.29 -14.58 -3.34
CA LEU A 331 33.36 -14.25 -2.39
C LEU A 331 34.49 -15.30 -2.35
N THR A 332 34.19 -16.58 -2.58
CA THR A 332 35.21 -17.64 -2.62
C THR A 332 35.98 -17.68 -3.95
N THR A 333 35.39 -17.19 -5.05
CA THR A 333 36.02 -17.18 -6.38
C THR A 333 36.86 -15.92 -6.66
N LEU A 334 36.54 -14.77 -6.04
CA LEU A 334 37.31 -13.53 -6.20
C LEU A 334 38.82 -13.64 -5.83
N PRO A 335 39.21 -14.27 -4.69
CA PRO A 335 40.62 -14.46 -4.34
C PRO A 335 41.37 -15.40 -5.29
N LEU A 336 40.67 -16.34 -5.94
CA LEU A 336 41.25 -17.26 -6.91
C LEU A 336 41.55 -16.56 -8.25
N LEU A 337 40.75 -15.55 -8.61
CA LEU A 337 40.95 -14.76 -9.83
C LEU A 337 42.07 -13.72 -9.69
N THR A 338 42.36 -13.27 -8.47
CA THR A 338 43.39 -12.24 -8.23
C THR A 338 44.81 -12.81 -8.10
N ARG A 339 44.99 -14.13 -7.99
CA ARG A 339 46.31 -14.76 -7.78
C ARG A 339 47.09 -15.09 -9.05
N ARG A 340 46.78 -14.46 -10.20
CA ARG A 340 47.42 -14.76 -11.49
C ARG A 340 48.06 -13.52 -12.13
N LYS A 341 49.11 -12.98 -11.51
CA LYS A 341 50.09 -12.06 -12.13
C LYS A 341 51.31 -11.86 -11.21
N HIS A 342 52.19 -12.86 -11.11
CA HIS A 342 53.59 -12.65 -10.71
C HIS A 342 54.46 -13.84 -11.16
N THR A 343 54.71 -13.87 -12.47
CA THR A 343 55.79 -14.59 -13.17
C THR A 343 55.95 -13.75 -14.44
N THR A 344 57.03 -13.06 -14.77
CA THR A 344 58.47 -13.16 -14.49
C THR A 344 59.10 -11.87 -15.04
N SER A 345 60.14 -11.35 -14.38
CA SER A 345 61.36 -10.82 -15.04
C SER A 345 62.47 -10.75 -14.00
#